data_AF-A0AAN6GD24-F1
#
_entry.id   AF-A0AAN6GD24-F1
#
_cell.length_a   1.000
_cell.length_b   1.000
_cell.length_c   1.000
_cell.angle_alpha   90.00
_cell.angle_beta   90.00
_cell.angle_gamma   90.00
#
_symmetry.space_group_name_H-M   'P 1'
#
loop_
_entity.id
_entity.type
_entity.pdbx_description
1 polymer ?
#
loop_
_entity_poly.entity_id
_entity_poly.type
_entity_poly.pdbx_seq_one_letter_code
_entity_poly.pdbx_strand_id
1 'polypeptide(L)'
;MRAATLSFVLLPFALVALAEARDCGDKHWTQQSVKYLAPGVGKCATYADDDLGACMNPDCIDANSLCGKSIWVASADGSTRINNVQVVDGCPGITSCDSIWLTKAAYLAVGGSLESGNIYDQLQWGFQC
;
A
#
# COMPACT_ATOMS: atom_id res chain seq x y z
N MET A 1 19.01 62.28 13.95
CA MET A 1 17.83 61.82 13.17
C MET A 1 18.38 60.88 12.09
N ARG A 2 18.05 59.59 11.94
CA ARG A 2 17.02 58.70 12.50
C ARG A 2 17.65 57.29 12.60
N ALA A 3 17.36 56.56 13.68
CA ALA A 3 17.73 55.14 13.81
C ALA A 3 16.65 54.29 13.12
N ALA A 4 17.06 53.34 12.27
CA ALA A 4 16.17 52.39 11.62
C ALA A 4 16.16 51.09 12.42
N THR A 5 15.04 50.83 13.10
CA THR A 5 14.79 49.63 13.88
C THR A 5 14.44 48.48 12.92
N LEU A 6 15.36 47.51 12.78
CA LEU A 6 15.09 46.27 12.07
C LEU A 6 14.32 45.32 13.01
N SER A 7 13.01 45.19 12.80
CA SER A 7 12.21 44.14 13.43
C SER A 7 12.35 42.85 12.63
N PHE A 8 13.17 41.92 13.14
CA PHE A 8 13.19 40.53 12.68
C PHE A 8 11.90 39.84 13.12
N VAL A 9 11.01 39.55 12.17
CA VAL A 9 9.84 38.71 12.38
C VAL A 9 10.30 37.25 12.36
N LEU A 10 10.40 36.63 13.53
CA LEU A 10 10.61 35.20 13.68
C LEU A 10 9.33 34.47 13.27
N LEU A 11 9.33 33.86 12.08
CA LEU A 11 8.29 32.91 11.68
C LEU A 11 8.47 31.60 12.47
N PRO A 12 7.42 31.09 13.15
CA PRO A 12 7.49 29.78 13.77
C PRO A 12 7.45 28.72 12.67
N PHE A 13 8.56 28.00 12.49
CA PHE A 13 8.56 26.75 11.74
C PHE A 13 7.70 25.73 12.52
N ALA A 14 6.46 25.56 12.09
CA ALA A 14 5.60 24.48 12.56
C ALA A 14 6.22 23.16 12.08
N LEU A 15 6.83 22.42 13.00
CA LEU A 15 7.34 21.08 12.77
C LEU A 15 6.12 20.14 12.64
N VAL A 16 5.67 19.89 11.42
CA VAL A 16 4.69 18.83 11.16
C VAL A 16 5.43 17.49 11.31
N ALA A 17 5.22 16.82 12.43
CA ALA A 17 5.66 15.44 12.60
C ALA A 17 4.82 14.56 11.67
N LEU A 18 5.40 14.11 10.54
CA LEU A 18 4.83 13.01 9.78
C LEU A 18 4.95 11.76 10.66
N ALA A 19 3.82 11.19 11.05
CA ALA A 19 3.81 9.83 11.59
C ALA A 19 4.20 8.89 10.45
N GLU A 20 5.42 8.34 10.49
CA GLU A 20 5.83 7.29 9.57
C GLU A 20 5.09 5.99 9.92
N ALA A 21 4.56 5.30 8.92
CA ALA A 21 3.91 4.01 9.10
C ALA A 21 4.94 3.00 9.69
N ARG A 22 4.58 2.42 10.84
CA ARG A 22 5.20 1.29 11.53
C ARG A 22 5.09 0.01 10.72
N ASP A 23 6.17 -0.65 10.34
CA ASP A 23 6.07 -2.05 9.91
C ASP A 23 5.92 -2.93 11.14
N CYS A 24 4.93 -3.82 11.14
CA CYS A 24 4.80 -4.82 12.18
C CYS A 24 4.36 -6.17 11.64
N GLY A 25 4.99 -7.21 12.19
CA GLY A 25 4.82 -8.58 11.73
C GLY A 25 5.87 -8.98 10.70
N ASP A 26 5.65 -10.17 10.16
CA ASP A 26 6.58 -10.80 9.23
C ASP A 26 6.46 -10.17 7.83
N LYS A 27 7.58 -10.23 7.11
CA LYS A 27 7.62 -9.91 5.68
C LYS A 27 7.23 -11.16 4.90
N HIS A 28 6.33 -10.98 3.94
CA HIS A 28 5.84 -12.00 3.04
C HIS A 28 6.36 -11.77 1.62
N TRP A 29 6.47 -12.86 0.87
CA TRP A 29 6.78 -12.85 -0.57
C TRP A 29 5.62 -13.46 -1.32
N THR A 30 5.15 -12.78 -2.38
CA THR A 30 4.07 -13.33 -3.19
C THR A 30 4.52 -14.63 -3.87
N GLN A 31 3.70 -15.67 -3.72
CA GLN A 31 3.94 -17.00 -4.28
C GLN A 31 3.21 -17.21 -5.61
N GLN A 32 2.32 -16.29 -5.98
CA GLN A 32 1.57 -16.28 -7.23
C GLN A 32 1.77 -14.96 -7.95
N SER A 33 1.60 -14.96 -9.28
CA SER A 33 1.66 -13.75 -10.09
C SER A 33 0.65 -12.71 -9.61
N VAL A 34 1.13 -11.50 -9.41
CA VAL A 34 0.33 -10.36 -8.96
C VAL A 34 -0.47 -9.82 -10.15
N LYS A 35 -1.79 -9.74 -9.98
CA LYS A 35 -2.70 -9.15 -10.97
C LYS A 35 -3.20 -7.81 -10.47
N TYR A 36 -3.64 -6.98 -11.42
CA TYR A 36 -4.41 -5.80 -11.07
C TYR A 36 -5.91 -6.15 -10.96
N LEU A 37 -6.59 -5.50 -10.03
CA LEU A 37 -8.02 -5.65 -9.78
C LEU A 37 -8.81 -4.60 -10.58
N ALA A 38 -9.95 -5.01 -11.12
CA ALA A 38 -10.93 -4.07 -11.64
C ALA A 38 -11.71 -3.42 -10.49
N PRO A 39 -12.17 -2.16 -10.64
CA PRO A 39 -13.02 -1.51 -9.64
C PRO A 39 -14.25 -2.33 -9.27
N GLY A 40 -14.65 -2.28 -7.99
CA GLY A 40 -15.77 -3.09 -7.53
C GLY A 40 -16.10 -2.93 -6.05
N VAL A 41 -17.07 -3.74 -5.63
CA VAL A 41 -17.44 -3.89 -4.22
C VAL A 41 -16.81 -5.16 -3.70
N GLY A 42 -15.72 -5.00 -2.95
CA GLY A 42 -15.04 -6.10 -2.30
C GLY A 42 -15.72 -6.50 -1.00
N LYS A 43 -15.24 -7.61 -0.44
CA LYS A 43 -15.67 -8.12 0.85
C LYS A 43 -15.46 -7.14 2.00
N CYS A 44 -14.38 -6.35 1.95
CA CYS A 44 -14.00 -5.44 3.04
C CYS A 44 -14.38 -3.97 2.74
N ALA A 45 -14.33 -3.55 1.48
CA ALA A 45 -14.65 -2.18 1.07
C ALA A 45 -15.02 -2.09 -0.42
N THR A 46 -15.63 -0.98 -0.82
CA THR A 46 -15.71 -0.58 -2.24
C THR A 46 -14.40 0.08 -2.63
N TYR A 47 -13.88 -0.24 -3.83
CA TYR A 47 -12.61 0.30 -4.32
C TYR A 47 -12.68 0.63 -5.82
N ALA A 48 -11.92 1.65 -6.21
CA ALA A 48 -11.79 2.18 -7.55
C ALA A 48 -10.34 2.05 -8.08
N ASP A 49 -10.13 2.48 -9.32
CA ASP A 49 -8.84 2.38 -10.02
C ASP A 49 -7.74 3.24 -9.35
N ASP A 50 -8.13 4.31 -8.67
CA ASP A 50 -7.29 5.30 -8.00
C ASP A 50 -6.99 4.99 -6.53
N ASP A 51 -7.68 4.01 -5.95
CA ASP A 51 -7.46 3.60 -4.56
C ASP A 51 -6.17 2.79 -4.39
N LEU A 52 -5.55 2.91 -3.22
CA LEU A 52 -4.45 2.02 -2.80
C LEU A 52 -5.00 0.82 -2.04
N GLY A 53 -5.53 -0.15 -2.79
CA GLY A 53 -6.07 -1.39 -2.25
C GLY A 53 -5.29 -2.65 -2.65
N ALA A 54 -5.40 -3.68 -1.82
CA ALA A 54 -4.95 -5.04 -2.05
C ALA A 54 -6.05 -6.05 -1.72
N CYS A 55 -6.00 -7.18 -2.41
CA CYS A 55 -6.89 -8.30 -2.24
C CYS A 55 -6.07 -9.55 -1.94
N MET A 56 -6.50 -10.36 -0.98
CA MET A 56 -5.76 -11.54 -0.49
C MET A 56 -6.60 -12.80 -0.63
N ASN A 57 -6.04 -13.96 -0.28
CA ASN A 57 -6.84 -15.17 -0.16
C ASN A 57 -8.02 -14.97 0.84
N PRO A 58 -9.26 -15.31 0.46
CA PRO A 58 -10.45 -15.03 1.27
C PRO A 58 -10.50 -15.78 2.60
N ASP A 59 -9.95 -17.00 2.67
CA ASP A 59 -9.92 -17.81 3.91
C ASP A 59 -8.98 -17.17 4.94
N CYS A 60 -7.86 -16.60 4.47
CA CYS A 60 -6.89 -15.91 5.33
C CYS A 60 -7.43 -14.59 5.87
N ILE A 61 -8.22 -13.86 5.07
CA ILE A 61 -8.89 -12.63 5.49
C ILE A 61 -9.86 -12.90 6.63
N ASP A 62 -10.69 -13.94 6.50
CA ASP A 62 -11.67 -14.29 7.52
C ASP A 62 -11.04 -14.82 8.79
N ALA A 63 -10.07 -15.75 8.64
CA ALA A 63 -9.42 -16.38 9.77
C ALA A 63 -8.65 -15.38 10.65
N ASN A 64 -8.08 -14.33 10.05
CA ASN A 64 -7.22 -13.37 10.75
C ASN A 64 -7.84 -11.97 10.88
N SER A 65 -9.09 -11.79 10.45
CA SER A 65 -9.80 -10.50 10.49
C SER A 65 -8.99 -9.36 9.84
N LEU A 66 -8.57 -9.58 8.59
CA LEU A 66 -7.64 -8.70 7.88
C LEU A 66 -8.32 -7.52 7.17
N CYS A 67 -9.64 -7.49 7.09
CA CYS A 67 -10.37 -6.40 6.43
C CYS A 67 -9.99 -5.02 7.00
N GLY A 68 -9.66 -4.08 6.12
CA GLY A 68 -9.30 -2.70 6.50
C GLY A 68 -7.92 -2.55 7.15
N LYS A 69 -7.12 -3.61 7.22
CA LYS A 69 -5.72 -3.49 7.66
C LYS A 69 -4.90 -2.81 6.58
N SER A 70 -3.95 -1.97 7.00
CA SER A 70 -2.92 -1.42 6.12
C SER A 70 -1.76 -2.40 5.99
N ILE A 71 -1.26 -2.55 4.77
CA ILE A 71 -0.01 -3.21 4.45
C ILE A 71 0.91 -2.25 3.71
N TRP A 72 2.21 -2.52 3.79
CA TRP A 72 3.17 -2.01 2.82
C TRP A 72 3.36 -3.03 1.71
N VAL A 73 3.73 -2.56 0.52
CA VAL A 73 4.06 -3.39 -0.63
C VAL A 73 5.31 -2.84 -1.29
N ALA A 74 6.24 -3.70 -1.66
CA ALA A 74 7.49 -3.32 -2.31
C ALA A 74 7.85 -4.26 -3.47
N SER A 75 8.60 -3.72 -4.43
CA SER A 75 9.20 -4.51 -5.51
C SER A 75 10.17 -5.55 -4.94
N ALA A 76 10.47 -6.61 -5.70
CA ALA A 76 11.36 -7.69 -5.27
C ALA A 76 12.74 -7.20 -4.82
N ASP A 77 13.27 -6.19 -5.49
CA ASP A 77 14.56 -5.55 -5.21
C ASP A 77 14.48 -4.45 -4.13
N GLY A 78 13.27 -4.11 -3.68
CA GLY A 78 13.00 -3.04 -2.72
C GLY A 78 13.21 -1.63 -3.27
N SER A 79 13.45 -1.45 -4.57
CA SER A 79 13.66 -0.14 -5.20
C SER A 79 12.42 0.74 -5.13
N THR A 80 11.24 0.12 -5.14
CA THR A 80 9.95 0.81 -5.04
C THR A 80 9.18 0.26 -3.86
N ARG A 81 8.63 1.15 -3.05
CA ARG A 81 7.82 0.80 -1.89
C ARG A 81 6.66 1.76 -1.73
N ILE A 82 5.48 1.20 -1.50
CA ILE A 82 4.27 1.91 -1.15
C ILE A 82 3.82 1.48 0.25
N ASN A 83 3.37 2.45 1.04
CA ASN A 83 2.79 2.25 2.35
C ASN A 83 1.27 2.50 2.27
N ASN A 84 0.54 2.08 3.30
CA ASN A 84 -0.89 2.31 3.46
C ASN A 84 -1.76 1.72 2.34
N VAL A 85 -1.38 0.54 1.83
CA VAL A 85 -2.25 -0.23 0.94
C VAL A 85 -3.27 -0.97 1.80
N GLN A 86 -4.55 -0.72 1.56
CA GLN A 86 -5.65 -1.26 2.37
C GLN A 86 -6.07 -2.65 1.89
N VAL A 87 -6.35 -3.58 2.80
CA VAL A 87 -6.98 -4.85 2.46
C VAL A 87 -8.47 -4.63 2.18
N VAL A 88 -8.84 -4.65 0.90
CA VAL A 88 -10.18 -4.26 0.41
C VAL A 88 -11.07 -5.43 0.04
N ASP A 89 -10.51 -6.60 -0.28
CA ASP A 89 -11.27 -7.72 -0.83
C ASP A 89 -10.59 -9.09 -0.64
N GLY A 90 -11.36 -10.17 -0.82
CA GLY A 90 -10.88 -11.54 -0.91
C GLY A 90 -10.94 -12.07 -2.35
N CYS A 91 -9.81 -12.54 -2.86
CA CYS A 91 -9.62 -12.91 -4.26
C CYS A 91 -9.67 -14.42 -4.41
N PRO A 92 -10.73 -14.99 -5.02
CA PRO A 92 -10.90 -16.44 -5.13
C PRO A 92 -9.82 -17.13 -5.97
N GLY A 93 -9.10 -16.38 -6.82
CA GLY A 93 -7.98 -16.91 -7.60
C GLY A 93 -6.64 -16.98 -6.85
N ILE A 94 -6.58 -16.46 -5.61
CA ILE A 94 -5.40 -16.53 -4.75
C ILE A 94 -5.56 -17.71 -3.81
N THR A 95 -4.63 -18.66 -3.85
CA THR A 95 -4.65 -19.89 -3.04
C THR A 95 -3.68 -19.84 -1.85
N SER A 96 -2.71 -18.92 -1.86
CA SER A 96 -1.74 -18.74 -0.77
C SER A 96 -2.04 -17.49 0.06
N CYS A 97 -1.95 -17.58 1.39
CA CYS A 97 -2.05 -16.42 2.28
C CYS A 97 -0.92 -15.40 2.07
N ASP A 98 0.21 -15.82 1.47
CA ASP A 98 1.36 -14.95 1.20
C ASP A 98 1.21 -14.16 -0.10
N SER A 99 0.13 -14.37 -0.86
CA SER A 99 -0.06 -13.75 -2.17
C SER A 99 -1.16 -12.69 -2.13
N ILE A 100 -0.93 -11.61 -2.89
CA ILE A 100 -1.84 -10.47 -2.99
C ILE A 100 -2.03 -10.08 -4.45
N TRP A 101 -3.20 -9.55 -4.78
CA TRP A 101 -3.46 -8.78 -6.00
C TRP A 101 -3.71 -7.32 -5.62
N LEU A 102 -3.44 -6.40 -6.53
CA LEU A 102 -3.43 -4.97 -6.23
C LEU A 102 -4.48 -4.25 -7.06
N THR A 103 -5.07 -3.19 -6.51
CA THR A 103 -5.75 -2.17 -7.30
C THR A 103 -4.81 -1.56 -8.35
N LYS A 104 -5.36 -0.96 -9.40
CA LYS A 104 -4.57 -0.40 -10.50
C LYS A 104 -3.56 0.65 -10.04
N ALA A 105 -3.97 1.59 -9.17
CA ALA A 105 -3.05 2.59 -8.63
C ALA A 105 -1.91 1.96 -7.81
N ALA A 106 -2.21 1.02 -6.90
CA ALA A 106 -1.17 0.34 -6.11
C ALA A 106 -0.23 -0.49 -6.98
N TYR A 107 -0.78 -1.17 -8.00
CA TYR A 107 -0.01 -1.95 -8.97
C TYR A 107 0.98 -1.08 -9.75
N LEU A 108 0.53 0.04 -10.30
CA LEU A 108 1.40 0.98 -11.01
C LEU A 108 2.42 1.62 -10.06
N ALA A 109 2.00 1.97 -8.85
CA ALA A 109 2.85 2.67 -7.89
C ALA A 109 4.01 1.81 -7.36
N VAL A 110 3.89 0.48 -7.37
CA VAL A 110 4.99 -0.44 -7.03
C VAL A 110 5.83 -0.85 -8.26
N GLY A 111 5.62 -0.20 -9.41
CA GLY A 111 6.42 -0.40 -10.62
C GLY A 111 5.84 -1.40 -11.61
N GLY A 112 4.55 -1.74 -11.50
CA GLY A 112 3.86 -2.57 -12.47
C GLY A 112 3.61 -1.88 -13.81
N SER A 113 3.46 -2.69 -14.86
CA SER A 113 3.02 -2.22 -16.17
C SER A 113 1.75 -2.93 -16.61
N LEU A 114 0.76 -2.14 -17.07
CA LEU A 114 -0.48 -2.68 -17.60
C LEU A 114 -0.30 -3.29 -18.99
N GLU A 115 0.76 -2.91 -19.72
CA GLU A 115 1.06 -3.43 -21.06
C GLU A 115 1.62 -4.86 -21.01
N SER A 116 2.46 -5.16 -20.01
CA SER A 116 2.98 -6.52 -19.79
C SER A 116 1.96 -7.43 -19.11
N GLY A 117 0.90 -6.86 -18.50
CA GLY A 117 -0.05 -7.57 -17.65
C GLY A 117 0.57 -8.20 -16.40
N ASN A 118 1.86 -7.96 -16.16
CA ASN A 118 2.65 -8.59 -15.12
C ASN A 118 3.50 -7.55 -14.40
N ILE A 119 3.41 -7.58 -13.08
CA ILE A 119 4.44 -7.08 -12.17
C ILE A 119 5.47 -8.19 -12.08
N TYR A 120 6.73 -7.81 -11.86
CA TYR A 120 7.85 -8.67 -11.48
C TYR A 120 7.41 -9.97 -10.80
N ASP A 121 8.07 -11.10 -11.10
CA ASP A 121 7.64 -12.43 -10.67
C ASP A 121 7.29 -12.56 -9.17
N GLN A 122 7.83 -11.68 -8.30
CA GLN A 122 7.46 -11.58 -6.90
C GLN A 122 7.41 -10.12 -6.38
N LEU A 123 6.51 -9.86 -5.43
CA LEU A 123 6.50 -8.68 -4.57
C LEU A 123 6.76 -9.06 -3.11
N GLN A 124 7.20 -8.08 -2.35
CA GLN A 124 7.28 -8.14 -0.89
C GLN A 124 6.12 -7.39 -0.28
N TRP A 125 5.57 -7.86 0.84
CA TRP A 125 4.56 -7.10 1.59
C TRP A 125 4.57 -7.48 3.09
N GLY A 126 3.92 -6.66 3.91
CA GLY A 126 3.75 -6.91 5.34
C GLY A 126 2.79 -5.91 5.99
N PHE A 127 2.35 -6.19 7.21
CA PHE A 127 1.38 -5.32 7.90
C PHE A 127 2.00 -4.03 8.44
N GLN A 128 1.12 -3.04 8.60
CA GLN A 128 1.45 -1.76 9.20
C GLN A 128 0.66 -1.48 10.48
N CYS A 129 1.35 -0.85 11.42
CA CYS A 129 0.88 -0.20 12.64
C CYS A 129 1.83 0.99 12.92
#